data_AF-B5VUY9-F1
#
_entry.id   AF-B5VUY9-F1
#
_cell.length_a   1.000
_cell.length_b   1.000
_cell.length_c   1.000
_cell.angle_alpha   90.00
_cell.angle_beta   90.00
_cell.angle_gamma   90.00
#
_symmetry.space_group_name_H-M   'P 1'
#
loop_
_entity.id
_entity.type
_entity.pdbx_description
1 polymer ?
#
loop_
_entity_poly.entity_id
_entity_poly.type
_entity_poly.pdbx_seq_one_letter_code
_entity_poly.pdbx_strand_id
1 'polypeptide(L)'
;MRSRFFPVILASVIIGFLSWLWTPPAWAMIQIELFDIGYQDCPAELSEGMVSSGSIQEADCFIVTGKANNTSGKTVVDADIFGRIYDANDNRVMQNRTRLGSIDVVPPGISDFEIRISIASNLEKPFKFKQFKASGFTGRIGR
;
A
#
# COMPACT_ATOMS: atom_id res chain seq x y z
N MET A 1 8.89 -40.96 -49.72
CA MET A 1 8.32 -39.65 -49.30
C MET A 1 8.80 -39.33 -47.90
N ARG A 2 9.69 -38.34 -47.73
CA ARG A 2 10.22 -37.93 -46.42
C ARG A 2 9.15 -37.10 -45.71
N SER A 3 8.49 -37.67 -44.71
CA SER A 3 7.42 -37.02 -43.95
C SER A 3 7.96 -35.72 -43.32
N ARG A 4 7.57 -34.57 -43.88
CA ARG A 4 7.94 -33.23 -43.36
C ARG A 4 7.12 -32.85 -42.13
N PHE A 5 6.06 -33.60 -41.81
CA PHE A 5 5.15 -33.31 -40.70
C PHE A 5 5.67 -33.79 -39.35
N PHE A 6 6.33 -34.96 -39.32
CA PHE A 6 6.87 -35.53 -38.09
C PHE A 6 7.90 -34.63 -37.36
N PRO A 7 8.89 -34.02 -38.04
CA PRO A 7 9.84 -33.12 -37.35
C PRO A 7 9.17 -31.83 -36.86
N VAL A 8 8.10 -31.36 -37.51
CA VAL A 8 7.37 -30.15 -37.11
C VAL A 8 6.60 -30.38 -35.82
N ILE A 9 5.90 -31.53 -35.70
CA ILE A 9 5.19 -31.88 -34.47
C ILE A 9 6.16 -32.04 -33.30
N LEU A 10 7.30 -32.71 -33.53
CA LEU A 10 8.33 -32.88 -32.51
C LEU A 10 8.90 -31.53 -32.05
N ALA A 11 9.19 -30.62 -32.99
CA ALA A 11 9.68 -29.29 -32.66
C ALA A 11 8.64 -28.49 -31.85
N SER A 12 7.36 -28.54 -32.22
CA SER A 12 6.28 -27.87 -31.48
C SER A 12 6.14 -28.39 -30.05
N VAL A 13 6.24 -29.71 -29.84
CA VAL A 13 6.19 -30.32 -28.49
C VAL A 13 7.40 -29.89 -27.66
N ILE A 14 8.59 -29.87 -28.25
CA ILE A 14 9.82 -29.44 -27.56
C ILE A 14 9.74 -27.97 -27.16
N ILE A 15 9.26 -27.10 -28.06
CA ILE A 15 9.08 -25.66 -27.77
C ILE A 15 8.02 -25.44 -26.67
N GLY A 16 6.92 -26.19 -26.72
CA GLY A 16 5.88 -26.16 -25.67
C GLY A 16 6.41 -26.63 -24.30
N PHE A 17 7.28 -27.63 -24.27
CA PHE A 17 7.91 -28.07 -23.02
C PHE A 17 8.95 -27.08 -22.48
N LEU A 18 9.74 -26.47 -23.37
CA LEU A 18 10.75 -25.47 -23.00
C LEU A 18 10.13 -24.17 -22.48
N SER A 19 8.94 -23.79 -22.96
CA SER A 19 8.26 -22.58 -22.46
C SER A 19 7.72 -22.75 -21.04
N TRP A 20 7.40 -23.97 -20.59
CA TRP A 20 7.02 -24.24 -19.21
C TRP A 20 8.19 -24.21 -18.23
N LEU A 21 9.42 -24.43 -18.70
CA LEU A 21 10.62 -24.34 -17.86
C LEU A 21 11.03 -22.89 -17.55
N TRP A 22 10.45 -21.91 -18.25
CA TRP A 22 10.78 -20.50 -18.10
C TRP A 22 9.63 -19.72 -17.46
N THR A 23 9.43 -19.92 -16.16
CA THR A 23 8.54 -19.06 -15.37
C THR A 23 9.35 -17.88 -14.82
N PRO A 24 9.02 -16.62 -15.18
CA PRO A 24 9.68 -15.47 -14.57
C PRO A 24 9.34 -15.41 -13.08
N PRO A 25 10.26 -14.90 -12.22
CA PRO A 25 9.97 -14.69 -10.82
C PRO A 25 8.78 -13.72 -10.70
N ALA A 26 7.71 -14.17 -10.04
CA ALA A 26 6.56 -13.31 -9.77
C ALA A 26 6.96 -12.25 -8.75
N TRP A 27 7.01 -10.99 -9.18
CA TRP A 27 7.12 -9.84 -8.29
C TRP A 27 5.75 -9.59 -7.68
N ALA A 28 5.36 -10.47 -6.76
CA ALA A 28 4.07 -10.38 -6.10
C ALA A 28 4.08 -9.20 -5.12
N MET A 29 3.02 -8.40 -5.19
CA MET A 29 2.73 -7.39 -4.19
C MET A 29 2.52 -8.08 -2.83
N ILE A 30 3.34 -7.72 -1.84
CA ILE A 30 3.25 -8.25 -0.48
C ILE A 30 2.30 -7.38 0.30
N GLN A 31 1.23 -8.00 0.82
CA GLN A 31 0.30 -7.35 1.73
C GLN A 31 0.86 -7.40 3.15
N ILE A 32 0.75 -6.28 3.85
CA ILE A 32 1.16 -6.09 5.23
C ILE A 32 -0.07 -5.70 6.03
N GLU A 33 -0.31 -6.41 7.12
CA GLU A 33 -1.39 -6.11 8.05
C GLU A 33 -1.01 -4.91 8.92
N LEU A 34 -1.94 -3.96 9.06
CA LEU A 34 -1.78 -2.80 9.94
C LEU A 34 -2.79 -2.89 11.08
N PHE A 35 -2.32 -2.73 12.31
CA PHE A 35 -3.12 -2.86 13.53
C PHE A 35 -2.66 -1.86 14.61
N ASP A 36 -3.40 -1.79 15.72
CA ASP A 36 -3.18 -0.82 16.82
C ASP A 36 -3.06 0.63 16.33
N ILE A 37 -3.99 1.02 15.47
CA ILE A 37 -3.95 2.32 14.79
C ILE A 37 -4.45 3.41 15.72
N GLY A 38 -3.61 4.42 15.94
CA GLY A 38 -3.90 5.63 16.67
C GLY A 38 -3.66 6.87 15.83
N TYR A 39 -4.00 8.02 16.38
CA TYR A 39 -3.65 9.31 15.78
C TYR A 39 -3.42 10.36 16.85
N GLN A 40 -2.62 11.36 16.51
CA GLN A 40 -2.34 12.53 17.32
C GLN A 40 -2.28 13.77 16.44
N ASP A 41 -2.51 14.94 17.03
CA ASP A 41 -2.35 16.21 16.32
C ASP A 41 -0.87 16.43 15.96
N CYS A 42 -0.61 17.05 14.80
CA CYS A 42 0.75 17.42 14.44
C CYS A 42 1.29 18.55 15.35
N PRO A 43 2.62 18.61 15.58
CA PRO A 43 3.22 19.78 16.19
C PRO A 43 2.96 21.04 15.35
N ALA A 44 2.83 22.20 16.01
CA ALA A 44 2.39 23.46 15.41
C ALA A 44 3.24 23.89 14.19
N GLU A 45 4.53 23.58 14.21
CA GLU A 45 5.49 23.83 13.12
C GLU A 45 5.11 23.13 11.81
N LEU A 46 4.37 22.03 11.87
CA LEU A 46 3.91 21.25 10.72
C LEU A 46 2.44 21.54 10.35
N SER A 47 1.72 22.39 11.08
CA SER A 47 0.30 22.66 10.82
C SER A 47 0.02 23.94 10.02
N GLU A 48 0.98 24.87 9.94
CA GLU A 48 0.74 26.17 9.31
C GLU A 48 0.48 26.05 7.79
N GLY A 49 -0.61 26.66 7.32
CA GLY A 49 -0.95 26.75 5.89
C GLY A 49 -1.45 25.46 5.24
N MET A 50 -1.91 24.49 6.03
CA MET A 50 -2.38 23.19 5.54
C MET A 50 -3.76 23.27 4.88
N VAL A 51 -3.88 22.62 3.71
CA VAL A 51 -5.15 22.42 3.00
C VAL A 51 -5.52 20.94 2.96
N SER A 52 -6.83 20.68 2.91
CA SER A 52 -7.35 19.32 2.83
C SER A 52 -6.92 18.68 1.51
N SER A 53 -6.44 17.44 1.56
CA SER A 53 -5.91 16.73 0.39
C SER A 53 -6.92 16.71 -0.78
N GLY A 54 -6.69 17.52 -1.82
CA GLY A 54 -7.55 17.63 -3.01
C GLY A 54 -8.65 18.70 -2.93
N SER A 55 -8.56 19.63 -1.97
CA SER A 55 -9.49 20.73 -1.74
C SER A 55 -8.74 22.02 -1.35
N ILE A 56 -9.40 23.17 -1.45
CA ILE A 56 -8.89 24.49 -0.99
C ILE A 56 -9.34 24.76 0.47
N GLN A 57 -10.09 23.83 1.07
CA GLN A 57 -10.55 23.95 2.44
C GLN A 57 -9.40 23.83 3.44
N GLU A 58 -9.50 24.62 4.52
CA GLU A 58 -8.63 24.53 5.69
C GLU A 58 -8.65 23.10 6.26
N ALA A 59 -7.48 22.62 6.65
CA ALA A 59 -7.32 21.28 7.18
C ALA A 59 -6.42 21.22 8.39
N ASP A 60 -6.84 20.38 9.32
CA ASP A 60 -6.08 19.99 10.48
C ASP A 60 -5.09 18.89 10.09
N CYS A 61 -3.89 18.97 10.66
CA CYS A 61 -2.82 18.02 10.46
C CYS A 61 -2.86 16.95 11.55
N PHE A 62 -2.86 15.68 11.15
CA PHE A 62 -2.77 14.54 12.05
C PHE A 62 -1.63 13.61 11.67
N ILE A 63 -1.02 13.04 12.70
CA ILE A 63 -0.04 11.97 12.61
C ILE A 63 -0.76 10.68 13.01
N VAL A 64 -0.91 9.75 12.06
CA VAL A 64 -1.46 8.42 12.29
C VAL A 64 -0.32 7.46 12.56
N THR A 65 -0.40 6.75 13.68
CA THR A 65 0.60 5.77 14.12
C THR A 65 -0.04 4.39 14.21
N GLY A 66 0.79 3.35 14.15
CA GLY A 66 0.34 1.98 14.38
C GLY A 66 1.45 0.98 14.18
N LYS A 67 1.05 -0.30 14.10
CA LYS A 67 1.97 -1.43 13.91
C LYS A 67 1.71 -2.11 12.57
N ALA A 68 2.80 -2.46 11.91
CA ALA A 68 2.85 -3.19 10.65
C ALA A 68 3.39 -4.60 10.89
N ASN A 69 2.61 -5.62 10.60
CA ASN A 69 3.02 -7.03 10.69
C ASN A 69 3.37 -7.57 9.30
N ASN A 70 4.65 -7.76 9.06
CA ASN A 70 5.18 -8.35 7.85
C ASN A 70 5.53 -9.83 8.06
N THR A 71 4.62 -10.70 7.65
CA THR A 71 4.78 -12.16 7.76
C THR A 71 5.55 -12.78 6.59
N SER A 72 5.99 -12.00 5.60
CA SER A 72 6.61 -12.52 4.38
C SER A 72 8.04 -13.05 4.57
N GLY A 73 8.68 -12.75 5.72
CA GLY A 73 10.07 -13.10 6.00
C GLY A 73 11.10 -12.30 5.19
N LYS A 74 10.67 -11.34 4.36
CA LYS A 74 11.52 -10.47 3.55
C LYS A 74 11.24 -9.02 3.87
N THR A 75 12.25 -8.16 3.76
CA THR A 75 12.04 -6.71 3.83
C THR A 75 11.18 -6.27 2.65
N VAL A 76 10.12 -5.52 2.96
CA VAL A 76 9.25 -4.89 1.97
C VAL A 76 9.63 -3.42 1.88
N VAL A 77 9.65 -2.87 0.68
CA VAL A 77 9.96 -1.47 0.41
C VAL A 77 8.81 -0.81 -0.36
N ASP A 78 8.77 0.52 -0.27
CA ASP A 78 7.79 1.37 -0.96
C ASP A 78 6.34 0.88 -0.72
N ALA A 79 6.02 0.61 0.54
CA ALA A 79 4.74 0.02 0.95
C ALA A 79 3.65 1.09 1.08
N ASP A 80 2.69 1.07 0.17
CA ASP A 80 1.57 2.00 0.18
C ASP A 80 0.53 1.64 1.23
N ILE A 81 0.13 2.60 2.06
CA ILE A 81 -0.93 2.44 3.06
C ILE A 81 -2.28 2.79 2.45
N PHE A 82 -3.22 1.87 2.57
CA PHE A 82 -4.61 2.04 2.19
C PHE A 82 -5.51 1.93 3.40
N GLY A 83 -6.58 2.70 3.43
CA GLY A 83 -7.55 2.66 4.52
C GLY A 83 -8.77 3.51 4.25
N ARG A 84 -9.72 3.46 5.18
CA ARG A 84 -10.89 4.33 5.21
C ARG A 84 -10.95 5.03 6.56
N ILE A 85 -11.07 6.34 6.52
CA ILE A 85 -11.21 7.19 7.70
C ILE A 85 -12.63 7.74 7.69
N TYR A 86 -13.31 7.60 8.82
CA TYR A 86 -14.64 8.13 9.07
C TYR A 86 -14.61 9.10 10.25
N ASP A 87 -15.48 10.10 10.22
CA ASP A 87 -15.72 10.98 11.37
C ASP A 87 -16.63 10.32 12.42
N ALA A 88 -16.93 11.05 13.50
CA ALA A 88 -17.83 10.58 14.55
C ALA A 88 -19.23 10.22 14.00
N ASN A 89 -19.69 10.94 12.97
CA ASN A 89 -20.98 10.79 12.31
C ASN A 89 -21.00 9.73 11.19
N ASP A 90 -19.92 8.94 11.04
CA ASP A 90 -19.75 7.94 9.97
C ASP A 90 -19.74 8.53 8.54
N ASN A 91 -19.46 9.82 8.40
CA ASN A 91 -19.11 10.41 7.11
C ASN A 91 -17.68 10.04 6.73
N ARG A 92 -17.47 9.82 5.44
CA ARG A 92 -16.14 9.52 4.90
C ARG A 92 -15.30 10.80 4.85
N VAL A 93 -14.17 10.79 5.55
CA VAL A 93 -13.23 11.92 5.59
C VAL A 93 -12.60 12.17 4.21
N MET A 94 -12.17 11.12 3.53
CA MET A 94 -11.58 11.19 2.19
C MET A 94 -12.47 10.48 1.17
N GLN A 95 -13.23 11.24 0.38
CA GLN A 95 -14.24 10.67 -0.52
C GLN A 95 -13.64 9.92 -1.71
N ASN A 96 -12.64 10.51 -2.37
CA ASN A 96 -12.10 10.03 -3.66
C ASN A 96 -10.74 9.33 -3.55
N ARG A 97 -10.24 9.10 -2.32
CA ARG A 97 -8.88 8.63 -2.07
C ARG A 97 -8.87 7.50 -1.04
N THR A 98 -8.23 6.39 -1.38
CA THR A 98 -8.04 5.23 -0.50
C THR A 98 -6.58 5.05 -0.08
N ARG A 99 -5.61 5.50 -0.87
CA ARG A 99 -4.18 5.49 -0.54
C ARG A 99 -3.86 6.66 0.38
N LEU A 100 -3.53 6.43 1.62
CA LEU A 100 -3.35 7.48 2.64
C LEU A 100 -1.89 7.97 2.73
N GLY A 101 -0.94 7.07 2.53
CA GLY A 101 0.49 7.37 2.59
C GLY A 101 1.32 6.19 2.11
N SER A 102 2.61 6.19 2.45
CA SER A 102 3.54 5.10 2.17
C SER A 102 4.54 4.94 3.31
N ILE A 103 5.08 3.73 3.45
CA ILE A 103 6.16 3.37 4.37
C ILE A 103 7.35 2.97 3.50
N ASP A 104 8.50 3.60 3.71
CA ASP A 104 9.67 3.39 2.86
C ASP A 104 10.22 1.96 2.97
N VAL A 105 10.30 1.44 4.21
CA VAL A 105 10.86 0.11 4.51
C VAL A 105 10.07 -0.52 5.64
N VAL A 106 9.62 -1.75 5.43
CA VAL A 106 8.96 -2.59 6.44
C VAL A 106 9.79 -3.88 6.62
N PRO A 107 10.53 -4.01 7.74
CA PRO A 107 11.31 -5.22 8.02
C PRO A 107 10.40 -6.44 8.26
N PRO A 108 10.94 -7.67 8.22
CA PRO A 108 10.20 -8.86 8.66
C PRO A 108 9.77 -8.75 10.13
N GLY A 109 8.56 -9.22 10.45
CA GLY A 109 8.00 -9.15 11.79
C GLY A 109 7.16 -7.88 12.04
N ILE A 110 7.05 -7.49 13.31
CA ILE A 110 6.27 -6.32 13.73
C ILE A 110 7.17 -5.09 13.76
N SER A 111 6.74 -4.01 13.12
CA SER A 111 7.41 -2.71 13.13
C SER A 111 6.41 -1.58 13.34
N ASP A 112 6.86 -0.47 13.90
CA ASP A 112 6.01 0.72 14.03
C ASP A 112 6.02 1.51 12.71
N PHE A 113 4.90 2.17 12.40
CA PHE A 113 4.80 3.07 11.27
C PHE A 113 4.10 4.37 11.67
N GLU A 114 4.39 5.42 10.89
CA GLU A 114 3.78 6.73 11.06
C GLU A 114 3.51 7.35 9.69
N ILE A 115 2.33 7.95 9.53
CA ILE A 115 2.01 8.79 8.36
C ILE A 115 1.34 10.09 8.77
N ARG A 116 1.65 11.15 8.04
CA ARG A 116 0.97 12.44 8.16
C ARG A 116 -0.21 12.51 7.19
N ILE A 117 -1.36 12.92 7.69
CA ILE A 117 -2.58 13.15 6.91
C ILE A 117 -3.15 14.54 7.19
N SER A 118 -3.79 15.13 6.19
CA SER A 118 -4.58 16.36 6.34
C SER A 118 -6.06 16.02 6.25
N ILE A 119 -6.83 16.46 7.24
CA ILE A 119 -8.28 16.24 7.34
C ILE A 119 -8.95 17.60 7.42
N ALA A 120 -10.04 17.81 6.67
CA ALA A 120 -10.76 19.08 6.70
C ALA A 120 -11.25 19.41 8.13
N SER A 121 -11.03 20.64 8.59
CA SER A 121 -11.28 21.06 9.97
C SER A 121 -12.77 21.10 10.37
N ASN A 122 -13.68 20.95 9.39
CA ASN A 122 -15.12 20.94 9.61
C ASN A 122 -15.68 19.56 10.02
N LEU A 123 -14.83 18.54 10.15
CA LEU A 123 -15.23 17.16 10.47
C LEU A 123 -15.14 16.88 11.97
N GLU A 124 -16.05 16.04 12.47
CA GLU A 124 -16.20 15.79 13.91
C GLU A 124 -15.30 14.65 14.42
N LYS A 125 -14.53 14.92 15.48
CA LYS A 125 -13.69 13.94 16.19
C LYS A 125 -14.54 13.12 17.18
N PRO A 126 -14.20 11.86 17.51
CA PRO A 126 -12.99 11.12 17.13
C PRO A 126 -13.11 10.43 15.77
N PHE A 127 -11.97 10.30 15.08
CA PHE A 127 -11.91 9.59 13.80
C PHE A 127 -11.88 8.07 13.99
N LYS A 128 -12.61 7.36 13.12
CA LYS A 128 -12.66 5.90 13.07
C LYS A 128 -11.83 5.40 11.89
N PHE A 129 -10.84 4.57 12.18
CA PHE A 129 -9.94 3.97 11.19
C PHE A 129 -10.43 2.55 10.85
N LYS A 130 -10.75 2.29 9.57
CA LYS A 130 -11.30 1.01 9.12
C LYS A 130 -10.53 0.47 7.92
N GLN A 131 -10.34 -0.85 7.90
CA GLN A 131 -9.77 -1.61 6.77
C GLN A 131 -8.37 -1.13 6.34
N PHE A 132 -7.53 -0.82 7.31
CA PHE A 132 -6.15 -0.40 7.05
C PHE A 132 -5.29 -1.58 6.65
N LYS A 133 -4.50 -1.39 5.60
CA LYS A 133 -3.54 -2.36 5.10
C LYS A 133 -2.43 -1.64 4.35
N ALA A 134 -1.23 -2.20 4.36
CA ALA A 134 -0.17 -1.74 3.50
C ALA A 134 0.13 -2.78 2.41
N SER A 135 0.65 -2.33 1.28
CA SER A 135 1.13 -3.25 0.25
C SER A 135 2.34 -2.69 -0.46
N GLY A 136 3.39 -3.50 -0.59
CA GLY A 136 4.64 -3.11 -1.23
C GLY A 136 5.34 -4.28 -1.92
N PHE A 137 6.65 -4.14 -2.14
CA PHE A 137 7.43 -5.10 -2.93
C PHE A 137 8.75 -5.47 -2.24
N THR A 138 9.37 -6.59 -2.63
CA THR A 138 10.68 -6.99 -2.09
C THR A 138 11.87 -6.22 -2.68
N GLY A 139 11.62 -5.36 -3.67
CA GLY A 139 12.61 -4.52 -4.32
C GLY A 139 11.98 -3.19 -4.69
N ARG A 140 12.78 -2.13 -4.76
CA ARG A 140 12.28 -0.78 -5.07
C ARG A 140 11.71 -0.74 -6.47
N ILE A 141 10.49 -0.25 -6.60
CA ILE A 141 9.80 -0.12 -7.90
C ILE A 141 9.67 1.37 -8.22
N GLY A 142 10.55 1.88 -9.06
CA GLY A 142 10.63 3.32 -9.39
C GLY A 142 11.82 4.02 -8.72
N ARG A 143 12.02 5.29 -9.07
CA ARG A 143 13.06 6.18 -8.52
C ARG A 143 12.48 7.06 -7.42
#